data_AF-A0A960WK11-F1
#
_entry.id   AF-A0A960WK11-F1
#
_cell.length_a   1.000
_cell.length_b   1.000
_cell.length_c   1.000
_cell.angle_alpha   90.00
_cell.angle_beta   90.00
_cell.angle_gamma   90.00
#
_symmetry.space_group_name_H-M   'P 1'
#
loop_
_entity.id
_entity.type
_entity.pdbx_description
1 polymer ?
#
loop_
_entity_poly.entity_id
_entity_poly.type
_entity_poly.pdbx_seq_one_letter_code
_entity_poly.pdbx_strand_id
1 'polypeptide(L)'
;MEISDLPQHERKKAALVLSDGKVFPGFLLGTLGENGRVGEVVFNTSMSGYQEIITDPSYRGQFVAFTYTSIGNYGMNDEDDQSDRPWLEGIIVKDYCRFPSNYRSRRSLERYLLDHGLAGLTGVDTRELVRYIREAGALMGGIFLMPESGVVETTWLKNALSTISASPAMEGQNLTDVFDASSANEYVNLWVRSNKPDVNSMIKIAALDFGIKFSILECLL
;
A
#
# COMPACT_ATOMS: atom_id res chain seq x y z
N MET A 1 -22.61 11.78 5.26
CA MET A 1 -21.85 11.31 4.09
C MET A 1 -20.48 10.96 4.62
N GLU A 2 -20.08 9.68 4.56
CA GLU A 2 -18.72 9.31 4.98
C GLU A 2 -17.73 9.86 3.95
N ILE A 3 -16.50 10.18 4.37
CA ILE A 3 -15.45 10.66 3.47
C ILE A 3 -15.20 9.66 2.33
N SER A 4 -15.46 8.38 2.58
CA SER A 4 -15.38 7.29 1.60
C SER A 4 -16.29 7.42 0.39
N ASP A 5 -17.40 8.16 0.53
CA ASP A 5 -18.41 8.27 -0.53
C ASP A 5 -18.14 9.44 -1.48
N LEU A 6 -17.18 10.31 -1.15
CA LEU A 6 -16.90 11.52 -1.93
C LEU A 6 -16.47 11.18 -3.35
N PRO A 7 -17.10 11.77 -4.38
CA PRO A 7 -16.66 11.62 -5.75
C PRO A 7 -15.25 12.18 -5.92
N GLN A 8 -14.52 11.64 -6.88
CA GLN A 8 -13.10 11.90 -7.05
C GLN A 8 -12.75 13.40 -7.12
N HIS A 9 -13.56 14.22 -7.81
CA HIS A 9 -13.31 15.65 -8.01
C HIS A 9 -13.58 16.53 -6.79
N GLU A 10 -14.25 16.01 -5.75
CA GLU A 10 -14.53 16.73 -4.50
C GLU A 10 -13.49 16.44 -3.41
N ARG A 11 -12.54 15.55 -3.69
CA ARG A 11 -11.46 15.19 -2.77
C ARG A 11 -10.35 16.25 -2.78
N LYS A 12 -9.57 16.27 -1.69
CA LYS A 12 -8.39 17.14 -1.60
C LYS A 12 -7.42 16.81 -2.74
N LYS A 13 -6.99 17.84 -3.48
CA LYS A 13 -5.99 17.70 -4.53
C LYS A 13 -4.66 17.27 -3.90
N ALA A 14 -4.06 16.25 -4.48
CA ALA A 14 -2.76 15.72 -4.07
C ALA A 14 -1.97 15.32 -5.32
N ALA A 15 -0.68 15.12 -5.17
CA ALA A 15 0.16 14.67 -6.27
C ALA A 15 1.24 13.72 -5.77
N LEU A 16 1.58 12.78 -6.62
CA LEU A 16 2.83 12.02 -6.51
C LEU A 16 3.93 12.85 -7.17
N VAL A 17 5.00 13.13 -6.43
CA VAL A 17 6.22 13.75 -6.94
C VAL A 17 7.31 12.68 -6.92
N LEU A 18 7.96 12.44 -8.05
CA LEU A 18 9.12 11.55 -8.14
C LEU A 18 10.41 12.32 -7.84
N SER A 19 11.47 11.61 -7.44
CA SER A 19 12.77 12.19 -7.05
C SER A 19 13.45 12.99 -8.17
N ASP A 20 13.07 12.76 -9.42
CA ASP A 20 13.55 13.50 -10.59
C ASP A 20 12.72 14.76 -10.91
N GLY A 21 11.67 15.03 -10.13
CA GLY A 21 10.79 16.19 -10.30
C GLY A 21 9.56 15.95 -11.15
N LYS A 22 9.34 14.74 -11.72
CA LYS A 22 8.10 14.44 -12.43
C LYS A 22 6.92 14.41 -11.45
N VAL A 23 5.81 15.04 -11.85
CA VAL A 23 4.61 15.18 -11.01
C VAL A 23 3.42 14.50 -11.66
N PHE A 24 2.72 13.68 -10.88
CA PHE A 24 1.47 13.03 -11.27
C PHE A 24 0.34 13.52 -10.37
N PRO A 25 -0.52 14.44 -10.87
CA PRO A 25 -1.63 14.96 -10.09
C PRO A 25 -2.73 13.92 -9.90
N GLY A 26 -3.47 14.06 -8.80
CA GLY A 26 -4.61 13.24 -8.47
C GLY A 26 -5.34 13.79 -7.25
N PHE A 27 -5.96 12.88 -6.52
CA PHE A 27 -6.79 13.20 -5.37
C PHE A 27 -6.46 12.29 -4.21
N LEU A 28 -6.43 12.86 -3.01
CA LEU A 28 -6.10 12.12 -1.79
C LEU A 28 -7.15 11.05 -1.50
N LEU A 29 -6.65 9.88 -1.16
CA LEU A 29 -7.36 8.74 -0.60
C LEU A 29 -6.67 8.38 0.73
N GLY A 30 -7.44 8.05 1.78
CA GLY A 30 -6.83 7.75 3.07
C GLY A 30 -6.27 8.98 3.80
N THR A 31 -5.17 8.80 4.54
CA THR A 31 -4.59 9.81 5.43
C THR A 31 -3.23 10.26 4.93
N LEU A 32 -2.97 11.57 5.04
CA LEU A 32 -1.66 12.15 4.76
C LEU A 32 -1.23 13.07 5.91
N GLY A 33 0.03 12.96 6.34
CA GLY A 33 0.63 13.90 7.29
C GLY A 33 0.93 15.25 6.66
N GLU A 34 1.23 16.26 7.48
CA GLU A 34 1.53 17.63 7.02
C GLU A 34 2.70 17.67 6.01
N ASN A 35 3.71 16.82 6.22
CA ASN A 35 4.90 16.73 5.38
C ASN A 35 4.76 15.73 4.22
N GLY A 36 3.54 15.27 3.93
CA GLY A 36 3.32 14.20 2.96
C GLY A 36 3.79 12.84 3.48
N ARG A 37 3.95 11.90 2.55
CA ARG A 37 4.51 10.56 2.80
C ARG A 37 5.48 10.21 1.69
N VAL A 38 6.60 9.57 2.03
CA VAL A 38 7.69 9.25 1.09
C VAL A 38 7.95 7.74 1.08
N GLY A 39 8.32 7.22 -0.08
CA GLY A 39 8.61 5.80 -0.28
C GLY A 39 9.08 5.55 -1.71
N GLU A 40 9.61 4.37 -1.97
CA GLU A 40 9.97 3.95 -3.33
C GLU A 40 8.71 3.62 -4.14
N VAL A 41 8.59 4.15 -5.35
CA VAL A 41 7.43 3.92 -6.20
C VAL A 41 7.66 2.69 -7.08
N VAL A 42 6.86 1.66 -6.83
CA VAL A 42 6.83 0.43 -7.61
C VAL A 42 5.47 0.28 -8.28
N PHE A 43 5.34 -0.66 -9.22
CA PHE A 43 4.06 -1.00 -9.81
C PHE A 43 3.75 -2.49 -9.70
N ASN A 44 2.46 -2.81 -9.60
CA ASN A 44 1.97 -4.18 -9.59
C ASN A 44 0.93 -4.37 -10.70
N THR A 45 1.08 -5.46 -11.46
CA THR A 45 0.25 -5.79 -12.62
C THR A 45 -0.96 -6.67 -12.31
N SER A 46 -1.11 -7.10 -11.06
CA SER A 46 -2.23 -7.92 -10.61
C SER A 46 -3.55 -7.18 -10.80
N MET A 47 -4.53 -7.89 -11.38
CA MET A 47 -5.89 -7.38 -11.59
C MET A 47 -6.83 -7.64 -10.41
N SER A 48 -6.38 -8.45 -9.45
CA SER A 48 -7.07 -8.80 -8.21
C SER A 48 -6.04 -8.99 -7.10
N GLY A 49 -6.47 -9.21 -5.87
CA GLY A 49 -5.58 -9.40 -4.73
C GLY A 49 -4.94 -8.12 -4.18
N TYR A 50 -5.62 -6.97 -4.26
CA TYR A 50 -5.07 -5.70 -3.78
C TYR A 50 -4.95 -5.67 -2.26
N GLN A 51 -5.81 -6.39 -1.53
CA GLN A 51 -5.75 -6.46 -0.06
C GLN A 51 -4.50 -7.23 0.37
N GLU A 52 -4.28 -8.37 -0.26
CA GLU A 52 -3.12 -9.24 -0.09
C GLU A 52 -1.83 -8.47 -0.39
N ILE A 53 -1.83 -7.65 -1.44
CA ILE A 53 -0.70 -6.77 -1.80
C ILE A 53 -0.49 -5.68 -0.75
N ILE A 54 -1.56 -5.05 -0.25
CA ILE A 54 -1.46 -3.99 0.76
C ILE A 54 -0.86 -4.52 2.07
N THR A 55 -1.14 -5.78 2.40
CA THR A 55 -0.70 -6.44 3.63
C THR A 55 0.51 -7.34 3.45
N ASP A 56 1.14 -7.35 2.28
CA ASP A 56 2.37 -8.11 2.06
C ASP A 56 3.57 -7.37 2.68
N PRO A 57 4.29 -8.00 3.63
CA PRO A 57 5.47 -7.40 4.28
C PRO A 57 6.55 -6.90 3.32
N SER A 58 6.61 -7.49 2.13
CA SER A 58 7.61 -7.17 1.11
C SER A 58 7.51 -5.74 0.58
N TYR A 59 6.34 -5.09 0.70
CA TYR A 59 6.14 -3.71 0.25
C TYR A 59 6.52 -2.64 1.28
N ARG A 60 7.15 -3.01 2.39
CA ARG A 60 7.61 -2.05 3.40
C ARG A 60 8.44 -0.93 2.78
N GLY A 61 8.07 0.33 3.04
CA GLY A 61 8.77 1.49 2.50
C GLY A 61 8.40 1.86 1.05
N GLN A 62 7.41 1.19 0.45
CA GLN A 62 7.05 1.37 -0.96
C GLN A 62 5.64 1.94 -1.16
N PHE A 63 5.49 2.73 -2.21
CA PHE A 63 4.20 3.04 -2.81
C PHE A 63 3.91 2.05 -3.94
N VAL A 64 2.72 1.46 -3.94
CA VAL A 64 2.31 0.52 -5.00
C VAL A 64 1.35 1.19 -5.97
N ALA A 65 1.79 1.37 -7.20
CA ALA A 65 0.95 1.77 -8.32
C ALA A 65 0.28 0.56 -8.97
N PHE A 66 -1.05 0.48 -8.89
CA PHE A 66 -1.80 -0.60 -9.53
C PHE A 66 -2.04 -0.28 -11.01
N THR A 67 -1.75 -1.25 -11.89
CA THR A 67 -2.05 -1.10 -13.32
C THR A 67 -3.53 -1.31 -13.63
N TYR A 68 -4.21 -2.15 -12.84
CA TYR A 68 -5.64 -2.36 -12.98
C TYR A 68 -6.40 -1.11 -12.55
N THR A 69 -7.41 -0.73 -13.34
CA THR A 69 -8.00 0.60 -13.26
C THR A 69 -8.94 0.77 -12.07
N SER A 70 -9.77 -0.23 -11.78
CA SER A 70 -10.82 -0.15 -10.76
C SER A 70 -10.39 -0.86 -9.47
N ILE A 71 -9.80 -0.13 -8.56
CA ILE A 71 -9.28 -0.67 -7.29
C ILE A 71 -10.27 -0.40 -6.16
N GLY A 72 -10.49 -1.38 -5.28
CA GLY A 72 -11.48 -1.32 -4.20
C GLY A 72 -12.84 -1.95 -4.55
N ASN A 73 -12.99 -2.55 -5.72
CA ASN A 73 -14.26 -3.07 -6.24
C ASN A 73 -14.89 -4.20 -5.40
N TYR A 74 -14.10 -5.00 -4.67
CA TYR A 74 -14.62 -6.00 -3.72
C TYR A 74 -14.46 -5.60 -2.25
N GLY A 75 -14.05 -4.36 -1.98
CA GLY A 75 -13.78 -3.84 -0.65
C GLY A 75 -12.69 -4.63 0.07
N MET A 76 -12.79 -4.70 1.39
CA MET A 76 -11.86 -5.43 2.28
C MET A 76 -12.64 -6.39 3.18
N ASN A 77 -11.97 -7.46 3.61
CA ASN A 77 -12.48 -8.44 4.57
C ASN A 77 -11.40 -8.80 5.61
N ASP A 78 -11.70 -9.74 6.51
CA ASP A 78 -10.80 -10.08 7.63
C ASP A 78 -9.96 -11.34 7.36
N GLU A 79 -10.12 -11.97 6.19
CA GLU A 79 -9.52 -13.26 5.84
C GLU A 79 -8.39 -13.13 4.81
N ASP A 80 -8.40 -12.09 3.97
CA ASP A 80 -7.45 -11.94 2.86
C ASP A 80 -6.14 -11.21 3.25
N ASP A 81 -5.95 -10.86 4.52
CA ASP A 81 -4.71 -10.22 4.98
C ASP A 81 -3.54 -11.21 4.98
N GLN A 82 -2.39 -10.78 4.44
CA GLN A 82 -1.17 -11.59 4.34
C GLN A 82 -0.21 -11.39 5.51
N SER A 83 -0.53 -10.46 6.41
CA SER A 83 0.16 -10.25 7.68
C SER A 83 -0.76 -9.51 8.65
N ASP A 84 -0.26 -9.18 9.84
CA ASP A 84 -1.01 -8.54 10.92
C ASP A 84 -1.38 -7.07 10.66
N ARG A 85 -0.78 -6.44 9.64
CA ARG A 85 -1.01 -5.03 9.30
C ARG A 85 -0.62 -4.73 7.85
N PRO A 86 -1.01 -3.58 7.29
CA PRO A 86 -0.42 -3.14 6.04
C PRO A 86 1.03 -2.70 6.22
N TRP A 87 1.87 -3.00 5.23
CA TRP A 87 3.31 -2.69 5.28
C TRP A 87 3.73 -1.60 4.30
N LEU A 88 2.98 -1.39 3.22
CA LEU A 88 3.27 -0.34 2.25
C LEU A 88 3.09 1.08 2.81
N GLU A 89 3.71 2.05 2.16
CA GLU A 89 3.57 3.48 2.48
C GLU A 89 2.30 4.07 1.90
N GLY A 90 1.81 3.52 0.80
CA GLY A 90 0.54 3.92 0.21
C GLY A 90 0.28 3.32 -1.16
N ILE A 91 -0.89 3.64 -1.72
CA ILE A 91 -1.33 3.11 -3.01
C ILE A 91 -1.56 4.22 -4.03
N ILE A 92 -1.32 3.92 -5.30
CA ILE A 92 -1.59 4.83 -6.42
C ILE A 92 -2.50 4.11 -7.41
N VAL A 93 -3.66 4.69 -7.69
CA VAL A 93 -4.71 4.06 -8.49
C VAL A 93 -5.28 5.01 -9.53
N LYS A 94 -5.77 4.46 -10.65
CA LYS A 94 -6.46 5.26 -11.67
C LYS A 94 -7.85 5.66 -11.19
N ASP A 95 -8.64 4.67 -10.78
CA ASP A 95 -10.01 4.86 -10.30
C ASP A 95 -10.22 4.07 -9.01
N TYR A 96 -10.77 4.77 -8.01
CA TYR A 96 -11.12 4.17 -6.73
C TYR A 96 -12.61 3.82 -6.74
N CYS A 97 -12.93 2.53 -6.58
CA CYS A 97 -14.30 2.08 -6.45
C CYS A 97 -14.84 2.39 -5.04
N ARG A 98 -15.68 3.42 -4.95
CA ARG A 98 -16.29 3.90 -3.71
C ARG A 98 -17.24 2.88 -3.08
N PHE A 99 -18.00 2.18 -3.93
CA PHE A 99 -19.05 1.25 -3.52
C PHE A 99 -18.61 -0.17 -3.82
N PRO A 100 -17.95 -0.87 -2.88
CA PRO A 100 -17.54 -2.25 -3.09
C PRO A 100 -18.76 -3.16 -3.25
N SER A 101 -18.66 -4.16 -4.11
CA SER A 101 -19.72 -5.12 -4.38
C SER A 101 -19.17 -6.55 -4.33
N ASN A 102 -19.07 -7.09 -3.11
CA ASN A 102 -18.71 -8.48 -2.87
C ASN A 102 -19.34 -8.96 -1.54
N TYR A 103 -19.84 -10.20 -1.50
CA TYR A 103 -20.49 -10.75 -0.31
C TYR A 103 -19.55 -10.90 0.91
N ARG A 104 -18.25 -11.06 0.67
CA ARG A 104 -17.20 -11.09 1.71
C ARG A 104 -16.84 -9.69 2.21
N SER A 105 -17.21 -8.64 1.49
CA SER A 105 -16.87 -7.27 1.85
C SER A 105 -17.43 -6.91 3.24
N ARG A 106 -16.57 -6.35 4.09
CA ARG A 106 -16.91 -5.85 5.42
C ARG A 106 -16.69 -4.35 5.56
N ARG A 107 -15.76 -3.79 4.77
CA ARG A 107 -15.44 -2.36 4.76
C ARG A 107 -14.92 -1.92 3.40
N SER A 108 -14.94 -0.62 3.14
CA SER A 108 -14.34 -0.04 1.92
C SER A 108 -12.81 -0.01 2.03
N LEU A 109 -12.13 0.00 0.89
CA LEU A 109 -10.67 0.18 0.84
C LEU A 109 -10.26 1.51 1.48
N GLU A 110 -10.97 2.62 1.21
CA GLU A 110 -10.61 3.90 1.82
C GLU A 110 -10.74 3.87 3.35
N ARG A 111 -11.79 3.23 3.88
CA ARG A 111 -11.93 3.08 5.32
C ARG A 111 -10.73 2.34 5.91
N TYR A 112 -10.30 1.26 5.25
CA TYR A 112 -9.11 0.50 5.65
C TYR A 112 -7.83 1.38 5.63
N LEU A 113 -7.64 2.20 4.60
CA LEU A 113 -6.49 3.11 4.53
C LEU A 113 -6.53 4.17 5.65
N LEU A 114 -7.70 4.75 5.94
CA LEU A 114 -7.89 5.71 7.02
C LEU A 114 -7.58 5.10 8.39
N ASP A 115 -8.11 3.91 8.66
CA ASP A 115 -7.95 3.19 9.93
C ASP A 115 -6.47 2.86 10.21
N HIS A 116 -5.66 2.65 9.17
CA HIS A 116 -4.23 2.34 9.27
C HIS A 116 -3.31 3.54 8.99
N GLY A 117 -3.86 4.74 8.82
CA GLY A 117 -3.07 5.95 8.55
C GLY A 117 -2.27 5.89 7.24
N LEU A 118 -2.74 5.14 6.24
CA LEU A 118 -2.09 4.97 4.94
C LEU A 118 -2.45 6.08 3.97
N ALA A 119 -1.47 6.48 3.16
CA ALA A 119 -1.69 7.40 2.06
C ALA A 119 -2.21 6.64 0.84
N GLY A 120 -3.04 7.32 0.05
CA GLY A 120 -3.46 6.84 -1.25
C GLY A 120 -3.68 8.00 -2.21
N LEU A 121 -3.51 7.73 -3.50
CA LEU A 121 -3.70 8.70 -4.55
C LEU A 121 -4.55 8.10 -5.67
N THR A 122 -5.70 8.69 -5.95
CA THR A 122 -6.62 8.27 -7.03
C THR A 122 -6.65 9.31 -8.15
N GLY A 123 -7.04 8.91 -9.36
CA GLY A 123 -7.18 9.80 -10.52
C GLY A 123 -5.91 9.95 -11.34
N VAL A 124 -4.84 9.29 -10.91
CA VAL A 124 -3.54 9.32 -11.57
C VAL A 124 -3.60 8.55 -12.88
N ASP A 125 -2.97 9.06 -13.94
CA ASP A 125 -2.70 8.22 -15.11
C ASP A 125 -1.65 7.14 -14.77
N THR A 126 -2.11 6.04 -14.18
CA THR A 126 -1.23 4.94 -13.77
C THR A 126 -0.54 4.30 -14.97
N ARG A 127 -1.10 4.40 -16.18
CA ARG A 127 -0.44 3.91 -17.40
C ARG A 127 0.76 4.78 -17.77
N GLU A 128 0.64 6.11 -17.68
CA GLU A 128 1.78 7.01 -17.85
C GLU A 128 2.84 6.76 -16.78
N LEU A 129 2.42 6.68 -15.52
CA LEU A 129 3.32 6.43 -14.38
C LEU A 129 4.11 5.13 -14.54
N VAL A 130 3.43 4.03 -14.85
CA VAL A 130 4.06 2.71 -15.00
C VAL A 130 5.01 2.68 -16.20
N ARG A 131 4.65 3.33 -17.32
CA ARG A 131 5.57 3.46 -18.46
C ARG A 131 6.84 4.20 -18.07
N TYR A 132 6.68 5.28 -17.30
CA TYR A 132 7.79 6.10 -16.85
C TYR A 132 8.75 5.34 -15.93
N ILE A 133 8.23 4.70 -14.88
CA ILE A 133 9.04 3.92 -13.92
C ILE A 133 9.69 2.70 -14.59
N ARG A 134 9.02 2.07 -15.56
CA ARG A 134 9.62 0.96 -16.31
C ARG A 134 10.84 1.39 -17.14
N GLU A 135 10.89 2.64 -17.60
CA GLU A 135 12.01 3.20 -18.36
C GLU A 135 13.10 3.76 -17.45
N ALA A 136 12.72 4.41 -16.34
CA ALA A 136 13.64 5.06 -15.41
C ALA A 136 14.22 4.13 -14.32
N GLY A 137 13.59 2.98 -14.08
CA GLY A 137 13.81 2.17 -12.88
C GLY A 137 12.93 2.64 -11.71
N ALA A 138 13.00 1.92 -10.59
CA ALA A 138 12.31 2.34 -9.36
C ALA A 138 12.87 3.68 -8.87
N LEU A 139 11.98 4.60 -8.51
CA LEU A 139 12.34 5.95 -8.07
C LEU A 139 11.73 6.19 -6.69
N MET A 140 12.47 6.90 -5.84
CA MET A 140 11.86 7.49 -4.64
C MET A 140 10.80 8.50 -5.07
N GLY A 141 9.69 8.54 -4.35
CA GLY A 141 8.64 9.51 -4.57
C GLY A 141 7.94 9.86 -3.27
N GLY A 142 7.08 10.87 -3.34
CA GLY A 142 6.23 11.23 -2.23
C GLY A 142 4.86 11.70 -2.66
N ILE A 143 3.86 11.38 -1.86
CA ILE A 143 2.49 11.89 -1.99
C ILE A 143 2.39 13.14 -1.13
N PHE A 144 1.98 14.26 -1.73
CA PHE A 144 1.85 15.55 -1.07
C PHE A 144 0.50 16.19 -1.40
N LEU A 145 -0.08 16.91 -0.44
CA LEU A 145 -1.22 17.78 -0.71
C LEU A 145 -0.78 18.89 -1.67
N MET A 146 -1.60 19.14 -2.68
CA MET A 146 -1.37 20.26 -3.60
C MET A 146 -1.91 21.56 -3.00
N PRO A 147 -1.37 22.73 -3.41
CA PRO A 147 -1.97 24.03 -3.11
C PRO A 147 -3.43 24.08 -3.57
N GLU A 148 -4.27 24.88 -2.90
CA GLU A 148 -5.69 25.03 -3.25
C GLU A 148 -5.89 25.50 -4.71
N SER A 149 -4.96 26.33 -5.20
CA SER A 149 -4.89 26.76 -6.60
C SER A 149 -4.88 25.59 -7.59
N GLY A 150 -4.40 24.42 -7.17
CA GLY A 150 -4.19 23.24 -8.00
C GLY A 150 -3.02 23.38 -8.99
N VAL A 151 -2.23 24.44 -8.86
CA VAL A 151 -1.07 24.70 -9.72
C VAL A 151 0.19 24.21 -9.00
N VAL A 152 1.09 23.57 -9.75
CA VAL A 152 2.40 23.17 -9.24
C VAL A 152 3.30 24.41 -9.17
N GLU A 153 3.38 25.00 -7.98
CA GLU A 153 4.26 26.13 -7.71
C GLU A 153 5.71 25.67 -7.51
N THR A 154 6.67 26.46 -7.98
CA THR A 154 8.10 26.12 -7.89
C THR A 154 8.57 25.92 -6.45
N THR A 155 8.09 26.73 -5.52
CA THR A 155 8.37 26.62 -4.08
C THR A 155 7.82 25.32 -3.50
N TRP A 156 6.58 24.97 -3.84
CA TRP A 156 5.96 23.71 -3.41
C TRP A 156 6.74 22.50 -3.93
N LEU A 157 7.10 22.48 -5.21
CA LEU A 157 7.85 21.38 -5.82
C LEU A 157 9.25 21.23 -5.19
N LYS A 158 9.93 22.35 -4.91
CA LYS A 158 11.23 22.33 -4.21
C LYS A 158 11.12 21.72 -2.81
N ASN A 159 10.07 22.06 -2.06
CA ASN A 159 9.84 21.49 -0.72
C ASN A 159 9.55 19.98 -0.78
N ALA A 160 8.73 19.55 -1.75
CA ALA A 160 8.46 18.13 -1.98
C ALA A 160 9.75 17.35 -2.31
N LEU A 161 10.56 17.85 -3.25
CA LEU A 161 11.84 17.25 -3.62
C LEU A 161 12.84 17.22 -2.46
N SER A 162 12.90 18.31 -1.66
CA SER A 162 13.74 18.35 -0.46
C SER A 162 13.32 17.26 0.53
N THR A 163 12.01 17.05 0.72
CA THR A 163 11.47 16.01 1.61
C THR A 163 11.83 14.61 1.11
N ILE A 164 11.69 14.36 -0.19
CA ILE A 164 12.07 13.09 -0.80
C ILE A 164 13.58 12.83 -0.63
N SER A 165 14.42 13.84 -0.90
CA SER A 165 15.89 13.70 -0.80
C SER A 165 16.41 13.49 0.62
N ALA A 166 15.63 13.90 1.64
CA ALA A 166 15.97 13.69 3.04
C ALA A 166 15.61 12.28 3.53
N SER A 167 14.76 11.55 2.80
CA SER A 167 14.40 10.17 3.12
C SER A 167 15.52 9.23 2.72
N PRO A 168 15.84 8.20 3.55
CA PRO A 168 16.83 7.22 3.18
C PRO A 168 16.35 6.40 1.96
N ALA A 169 17.28 6.10 1.04
CA ALA A 169 17.01 5.26 -0.13
C ALA A 169 16.83 3.80 0.29
N MET A 170 15.95 3.04 -0.36
CA MET A 170 15.71 1.63 -0.04
C MET A 170 16.97 0.77 -0.18
N GLU A 171 17.82 1.07 -1.16
CA GLU A 171 19.05 0.33 -1.40
C GLU A 171 20.01 0.41 -0.21
N GLY A 172 20.48 -0.76 0.25
CA GLY A 172 21.42 -0.88 1.36
C GLY A 172 20.78 -0.80 2.76
N GLN A 173 19.47 -0.59 2.88
CA GLN A 173 18.77 -0.67 4.18
C GLN A 173 18.45 -2.12 4.55
N ASN A 174 18.54 -2.42 5.85
CA ASN A 174 17.91 -3.63 6.40
C ASN A 174 16.45 -3.33 6.68
N LEU A 175 15.55 -3.89 5.87
CA LEU A 175 14.09 -3.72 6.05
C LEU A 175 13.47 -4.85 6.87
N THR A 176 14.26 -5.86 7.23
CA THR A 176 13.80 -7.11 7.87
C THR A 176 13.97 -7.13 9.39
N ASP A 177 14.69 -6.15 9.94
CA ASP A 177 14.98 -6.03 11.38
C ASP A 177 13.73 -5.80 12.25
N VAL A 178 12.64 -5.35 11.64
CA VAL A 178 11.34 -5.15 12.29
C VAL A 178 10.54 -6.43 12.52
N PHE A 179 10.92 -7.56 11.91
CA PHE A 179 10.20 -8.83 12.04
C PHE A 179 10.80 -9.68 13.16
N ASP A 180 9.95 -10.08 14.11
CA ASP A 180 10.33 -10.85 15.30
C ASP A 180 9.59 -12.19 15.42
N ALA A 181 8.94 -12.64 14.33
CA ALA A 181 8.08 -13.82 14.27
C ALA A 181 6.85 -13.82 15.19
N SER A 182 6.53 -12.72 15.89
CA SER A 182 5.39 -12.68 16.82
C SER A 182 4.07 -12.92 16.08
N SER A 183 3.82 -12.21 14.98
CA SER A 183 2.59 -12.35 14.19
C SER A 183 2.49 -13.72 13.50
N ALA A 184 3.60 -14.23 12.96
CA ALA A 184 3.66 -15.57 12.37
C ALA A 184 3.35 -16.66 13.41
N ASN A 185 3.92 -16.56 14.61
CA ASN A 185 3.64 -17.49 15.71
C ASN A 185 2.19 -17.40 16.17
N GLU A 186 1.62 -16.20 16.27
CA GLU A 186 0.21 -16.02 16.61
C GLU A 186 -0.71 -16.69 15.57
N TYR A 187 -0.44 -16.49 14.28
CA TYR A 187 -1.17 -17.14 13.19
C TYR A 187 -1.15 -18.68 13.31
N VAL A 188 0.04 -19.26 13.47
CA VAL A 188 0.20 -20.72 13.65
C VAL A 188 -0.55 -21.20 14.89
N ASN A 189 -0.46 -20.47 16.01
CA ASN A 189 -1.14 -20.83 17.25
C ASN A 189 -2.67 -20.81 17.10
N LEU A 190 -3.23 -19.83 16.39
CA LEU A 190 -4.65 -19.76 16.09
C LEU A 190 -5.09 -20.93 15.20
N TRP A 191 -4.29 -21.28 14.19
CA TRP A 191 -4.56 -22.42 13.33
C TRP A 191 -4.55 -23.74 14.11
N VAL A 192 -3.54 -23.97 14.97
CA VAL A 192 -3.44 -25.18 15.81
C VAL A 192 -4.64 -25.30 16.76
N ARG A 193 -5.06 -24.19 17.40
CA ARG A 193 -6.22 -24.17 18.29
C ARG A 193 -7.52 -24.53 17.57
N SER A 194 -7.65 -24.07 16.33
CA SER A 194 -8.85 -24.25 15.51
C SER A 194 -8.93 -25.66 14.91
N ASN A 195 -7.81 -26.17 14.38
CA ASN A 195 -7.78 -27.43 13.64
C ASN A 195 -7.42 -28.66 14.48
N LYS A 196 -6.75 -28.48 15.64
CA LYS A 196 -6.34 -29.55 16.56
C LYS A 196 -5.63 -30.72 15.85
N PRO A 197 -4.55 -30.46 15.11
CA PRO A 197 -3.84 -31.50 14.38
C PRO A 197 -3.17 -32.53 15.31
N ASP A 198 -2.89 -33.72 14.79
CA ASP A 198 -2.02 -34.67 15.47
C ASP A 198 -0.54 -34.29 15.26
N VAL A 199 -0.02 -33.52 16.20
CA VAL A 199 1.36 -33.00 16.22
C VAL A 199 2.44 -34.09 16.12
N ASN A 200 2.15 -35.35 16.49
CA ASN A 200 3.13 -36.42 16.40
C ASN A 200 3.30 -36.96 14.97
N SER A 201 2.31 -36.72 14.11
CA SER A 201 2.32 -37.12 12.70
C SER A 201 2.91 -36.05 11.77
N MET A 202 3.16 -34.85 12.30
CA MET A 202 3.58 -33.67 11.54
C MET A 202 5.08 -33.60 11.27
N ILE A 203 5.43 -32.95 10.17
CA ILE A 203 6.82 -32.63 9.80
C ILE A 203 7.26 -31.37 10.55
N LYS A 204 8.45 -31.39 11.13
CA LYS A 204 9.04 -30.22 11.79
C LYS A 204 9.73 -29.33 10.76
N ILE A 205 9.27 -28.08 10.66
CA ILE A 205 9.81 -27.08 9.73
C ILE A 205 10.26 -25.87 10.57
N ALA A 206 11.47 -25.38 10.31
CA ALA A 206 11.93 -24.10 10.84
C ALA A 206 11.75 -23.03 9.76
N ALA A 207 10.89 -22.05 10.00
CA ALA A 207 10.70 -20.90 9.13
C ALA A 207 11.48 -19.70 9.70
N LEU A 208 12.30 -19.06 8.86
CA LEU A 208 12.96 -17.79 9.20
C LEU A 208 12.05 -16.65 8.75
N ASP A 209 11.67 -15.78 9.68
CA ASP A 209 10.80 -14.65 9.39
C ASP A 209 11.60 -13.43 8.94
N PHE A 210 11.50 -13.12 7.65
CA PHE A 210 12.00 -11.89 7.04
C PHE A 210 10.86 -11.03 6.49
N GLY A 211 9.65 -11.18 7.05
CA GLY A 211 8.39 -10.72 6.47
C GLY A 211 7.62 -11.86 5.83
N ILE A 212 7.47 -12.98 6.54
CA ILE A 212 6.74 -14.14 6.05
C ILE A 212 5.24 -13.82 5.92
N LYS A 213 4.64 -14.28 4.81
CA LYS A 213 3.21 -14.13 4.57
C LYS A 213 2.42 -15.25 5.23
N PHE A 214 1.24 -14.93 5.71
CA PHE A 214 0.32 -15.92 6.30
C PHE A 214 -0.02 -17.07 5.34
N SER A 215 -0.19 -16.80 4.04
CA SER A 215 -0.43 -17.88 3.06
C SER A 215 0.72 -18.89 2.94
N ILE A 216 1.96 -18.47 3.22
CA ILE A 216 3.10 -19.40 3.23
C ILE A 216 2.97 -20.34 4.44
N LEU A 217 2.61 -19.80 5.60
CA LEU A 217 2.38 -20.60 6.81
C LEU A 217 1.21 -21.56 6.60
N GLU A 218 0.12 -21.11 5.99
CA GLU A 218 -1.04 -21.95 5.66
C GLU A 218 -0.65 -23.15 4.78
N CYS A 219 0.20 -22.98 3.77
CA CYS A 219 0.68 -24.07 2.93
C CYS A 219 1.59 -25.08 3.65
N LEU A 220 2.18 -24.70 4.79
CA LEU A 220 3.09 -25.55 5.57
C LEU A 220 2.37 -26.33 6.69
N LEU A 221 1.16 -25.91 7.07
CA LEU A 221 0.35 -26.46 8.17
C LEU A 221 -0.63 -27.54 7.68
#